data_AF-A0A9P1CIR0-F1
#
_entry.id   AF-A0A9P1CIR0-F1
#
_cell.length_a   1.000
_cell.length_b   1.000
_cell.length_c   1.000
_cell.angle_alpha   90.00
_cell.angle_beta   90.00
_cell.angle_gamma   90.00
#
_symmetry.space_group_name_H-M   'P 1'
#
loop_
_entity.id
_entity.type
_entity.pdbx_description
1 polymer ?
#
loop_
_entity_poly.entity_id
_entity_poly.type
_entity_poly.pdbx_seq_one_letter_code
_entity_poly.pdbx_strand_id
1 'polypeptide(L)'
;MAEGQSVDEFPLGQHAQICGLSSKPELNDQYCVSKGINPDNAERLLVVTSSGAQLSLKPTNLRVTELLPGSQVVVVGLTSASGSKLNGKSGEVLSWHGDRWIVDMNDTEPKERKSFKPENVVIVPERVTKKRKAEEPPPEEKKMKTSDLRDIESSDETVVARCLLRLLREFEIVAQKCICVLATKTSMTVMNELAAHLTDKQAWMSTLCPADANPRGPRLFLETAAERK
;
A
#
# COMPACT_ATOMS: atom_id res chain seq x y z
N MET A 1 11.39 -1.13 -30.28
CA MET A 1 12.82 -1.22 -29.90
C MET A 1 12.87 -0.79 -28.44
N ALA A 2 13.27 -1.66 -27.52
CA ALA A 2 13.43 -1.26 -26.12
C ALA A 2 14.65 -0.34 -26.04
N GLU A 3 14.46 0.87 -25.51
CA GLU A 3 15.58 1.77 -25.20
C GLU A 3 16.58 0.99 -24.34
N GLY A 4 17.86 1.01 -24.74
CA GLY A 4 18.89 0.24 -24.06
C GLY A 4 19.11 0.80 -22.67
N GLN A 5 18.67 0.09 -21.64
CA GLN A 5 18.95 0.43 -20.25
C GLN A 5 20.47 0.48 -20.04
N SER A 6 20.95 1.55 -19.41
CA SER A 6 22.36 1.74 -19.12
C SER A 6 22.71 1.33 -17.69
N VAL A 7 24.00 1.21 -17.41
CA VAL A 7 24.51 0.85 -16.07
C VAL A 7 24.15 1.93 -15.04
N ASP A 8 24.03 3.19 -15.47
CA ASP A 8 23.72 4.34 -14.60
C ASP A 8 22.29 4.30 -14.03
N GLU A 9 21.38 3.54 -14.65
CA GLU A 9 20.00 3.36 -14.19
C GLU A 9 19.90 2.49 -12.94
N PHE A 10 20.97 1.75 -12.60
CA PHE A 10 21.01 0.81 -11.48
C PHE A 10 22.08 1.16 -10.46
N PRO A 11 21.92 2.28 -9.71
CA PRO A 11 22.84 2.65 -8.65
C PRO A 11 22.90 1.59 -7.55
N LEU A 12 23.91 1.69 -6.67
CA LEU A 12 24.08 0.77 -5.55
C LEU A 12 22.84 0.80 -4.64
N GLY A 13 22.25 -0.37 -4.40
CA GLY A 13 21.00 -0.51 -3.64
C GLY A 13 19.73 -0.41 -4.48
N GLN A 14 19.82 -0.20 -5.79
CA GLN A 14 18.66 -0.22 -6.67
C GLN A 14 18.07 -1.63 -6.74
N HIS A 15 16.77 -1.72 -6.53
CA HIS A 15 16.04 -2.99 -6.61
C HIS A 15 15.58 -3.23 -8.05
N ALA A 16 15.67 -4.48 -8.49
CA ALA A 16 15.28 -4.87 -9.84
C ALA A 16 14.75 -6.30 -9.88
N GLN A 17 13.88 -6.56 -10.84
CA GLN A 17 13.43 -7.89 -11.22
C GLN A 17 14.27 -8.41 -12.40
N ILE A 18 14.75 -9.64 -12.30
CA ILE A 18 15.52 -10.30 -13.35
C ILE A 18 14.57 -10.74 -14.46
N CYS A 19 14.88 -10.43 -15.72
CA CYS A 19 14.09 -10.85 -16.87
C CYS A 19 14.96 -11.14 -18.10
N GLY A 20 14.44 -11.94 -19.03
CA GLY A 20 15.08 -12.15 -20.34
C GLY A 20 16.37 -12.98 -20.33
N LEU A 21 16.67 -13.72 -19.26
CA LEU A 21 17.80 -14.64 -19.24
C LEU A 21 17.50 -15.89 -20.07
N SER A 22 18.24 -16.09 -21.16
CA SER A 22 18.15 -17.31 -21.98
C SER A 22 18.93 -18.49 -21.40
N SER A 23 20.04 -18.23 -20.69
CA SER A 23 20.92 -19.28 -20.16
C SER A 23 20.42 -19.90 -18.86
N LYS A 24 19.66 -19.14 -18.07
CA LYS A 24 19.12 -19.54 -16.76
C LYS A 24 17.69 -19.00 -16.59
N PRO A 25 16.71 -19.53 -17.34
CA PRO A 25 15.35 -19.04 -17.30
C PRO A 25 14.70 -19.18 -15.92
N GLU A 26 15.19 -20.07 -15.06
CA GLU A 26 14.74 -20.26 -13.68
C GLU A 26 15.00 -19.06 -12.75
N LEU A 27 15.89 -18.15 -13.16
CA LEU A 27 16.18 -16.91 -12.45
C LEU A 27 15.29 -15.74 -12.92
N ASN A 28 14.56 -15.90 -14.02
CA ASN A 28 13.61 -14.89 -14.45
C ASN A 28 12.49 -14.74 -13.40
N ASP A 29 11.95 -13.53 -13.31
CA ASP A 29 10.95 -13.10 -12.34
C ASP A 29 11.43 -13.06 -10.87
N GLN A 30 12.67 -13.46 -10.58
CA GLN A 30 13.28 -13.28 -9.26
C GLN A 30 13.71 -11.82 -9.06
N TYR A 31 13.58 -11.35 -7.82
CA TYR A 31 14.07 -10.02 -7.43
C TYR A 31 15.52 -10.08 -6.98
N CYS A 32 16.21 -8.98 -7.21
CA CYS A 32 17.60 -8.78 -6.84
C CYS A 32 17.85 -7.33 -6.47
N VAL A 33 19.01 -7.07 -5.87
CA VAL A 33 19.51 -5.73 -5.56
C VAL A 33 20.87 -5.50 -6.21
N SER A 34 21.07 -4.33 -6.80
CA SER A 34 22.33 -3.92 -7.41
C SER A 34 23.39 -3.64 -6.34
N LYS A 35 24.57 -4.24 -6.49
CA LYS A 35 25.80 -3.93 -5.75
C LYS A 35 26.75 -3.04 -6.58
N GLY A 36 26.26 -2.48 -7.69
CA GLY A 36 27.02 -1.60 -8.57
C GLY A 36 27.67 -2.35 -9.73
N ILE A 37 28.66 -1.70 -10.34
CA ILE A 37 29.37 -2.18 -11.53
C ILE A 37 30.28 -3.35 -11.15
N ASN A 38 30.29 -4.41 -11.97
CA ASN A 38 31.21 -5.52 -11.77
C ASN A 38 32.67 -5.06 -12.03
N PRO A 39 33.62 -5.22 -11.08
CA PRO A 39 35.01 -4.82 -11.28
C PRO A 39 35.69 -5.51 -12.46
N ASP A 40 35.26 -6.73 -12.81
CA ASP A 40 35.85 -7.49 -13.93
C ASP A 40 35.25 -7.10 -15.29
N ASN A 41 34.05 -6.51 -15.30
CA ASN A 41 33.35 -6.15 -16.53
C ASN A 41 32.42 -4.95 -16.31
N ALA A 42 32.84 -3.79 -16.79
CA ALA A 42 32.10 -2.53 -16.64
C ALA A 42 30.72 -2.51 -17.32
N GLU A 43 30.45 -3.41 -18.29
CA GLU A 43 29.16 -3.50 -18.96
C GLU A 43 28.13 -4.32 -18.18
N ARG A 44 28.54 -4.96 -17.08
CA ARG A 44 27.67 -5.82 -16.26
C ARG A 44 27.56 -5.29 -14.84
N LEU A 45 26.37 -5.46 -14.28
CA LEU A 45 26.06 -5.14 -12.90
C LEU A 45 26.26 -6.39 -12.03
N LEU A 46 26.85 -6.20 -10.86
CA LEU A 46 26.88 -7.20 -9.81
C LEU A 46 25.55 -7.09 -9.04
N VAL A 47 24.75 -8.16 -9.04
CA VAL A 47 23.47 -8.19 -8.33
C VAL A 47 23.46 -9.33 -7.32
N VAL A 48 22.69 -9.15 -6.24
CA VAL A 48 22.50 -10.17 -5.21
C VAL A 48 21.04 -10.60 -5.20
N THR A 49 20.78 -11.90 -5.29
CA THR A 49 19.43 -12.47 -5.21
C THR A 49 19.02 -12.75 -3.76
N SER A 50 17.75 -13.13 -3.55
CA SER A 50 17.23 -13.50 -2.22
C SER A 50 17.94 -14.70 -1.59
N SER A 51 18.58 -15.56 -2.38
CA SER A 51 19.41 -16.67 -1.87
C SER A 51 20.79 -16.21 -1.36
N GLY A 52 21.14 -14.92 -1.54
CA GLY A 52 22.46 -14.39 -1.27
C GLY A 52 23.49 -14.69 -2.36
N ALA A 53 23.09 -15.34 -3.46
CA ALA A 53 23.98 -15.59 -4.59
C ALA A 53 24.29 -14.28 -5.34
N GLN A 54 25.56 -14.08 -5.69
CA GLN A 54 26.00 -12.95 -6.50
C GLN A 54 26.02 -13.34 -7.97
N LEU A 55 25.45 -12.49 -8.83
CA LEU A 55 25.36 -12.72 -10.27
C LEU A 55 25.86 -11.48 -11.02
N SER A 56 26.46 -11.69 -12.19
CA SER A 56 26.85 -10.60 -13.09
C SER A 56 25.93 -10.53 -14.30
N LEU A 57 25.00 -9.58 -14.30
CA LEU A 57 23.93 -9.45 -15.29
C LEU A 57 24.07 -8.17 -16.12
N LYS A 58 23.59 -8.19 -17.36
CA LYS A 58 23.48 -6.98 -18.19
C LYS A 58 22.28 -6.14 -17.73
N PRO A 59 22.35 -4.81 -17.81
CA PRO A 59 21.21 -3.93 -17.49
C PRO A 59 19.94 -4.28 -18.27
N THR A 60 20.06 -4.70 -19.53
CA THR A 60 18.93 -5.13 -20.39
C THR A 60 18.12 -6.31 -19.83
N ASN A 61 18.67 -7.04 -18.86
CA ASN A 61 18.05 -8.20 -18.23
C ASN A 61 17.48 -7.87 -16.85
N LEU A 62 17.35 -6.57 -16.53
CA LEU A 62 16.87 -6.06 -15.26
C LEU A 62 15.75 -5.07 -15.49
N ARG A 63 14.64 -5.25 -14.78
CA ARG A 63 13.55 -4.27 -14.73
C ARG A 63 13.59 -3.58 -13.38
N VAL A 64 13.73 -2.26 -13.38
CA VAL A 64 13.69 -1.46 -12.15
C VAL A 64 12.40 -1.77 -11.39
N THR A 65 12.54 -2.00 -10.08
CA THR A 65 11.41 -2.21 -9.17
C THR A 65 11.59 -1.33 -7.95
N GLU A 66 10.51 -0.71 -7.49
CA GLU A 66 10.53 0.09 -6.26
C GLU A 66 10.16 -0.79 -5.05
N LEU A 67 10.90 -0.61 -3.96
CA LEU A 67 10.57 -1.25 -2.69
C LEU A 67 9.51 -0.42 -1.96
N LEU A 68 8.35 -1.01 -1.70
CA LEU A 68 7.23 -0.35 -1.03
C LEU A 68 7.06 -0.85 0.42
N PRO A 69 6.60 0.02 1.35
CA PRO A 69 6.13 -0.43 2.66
C PRO A 69 5.09 -1.54 2.56
N GLY A 70 5.17 -2.55 3.44
CA GLY A 70 4.37 -3.78 3.42
C GLY A 70 4.99 -4.91 2.59
N SER A 71 6.03 -4.63 1.79
CA SER A 71 6.70 -5.68 1.02
C SER A 71 7.44 -6.66 1.93
N GLN A 72 7.35 -7.95 1.61
CA GLN A 72 8.16 -8.98 2.24
C GLN A 72 9.58 -8.94 1.66
N VAL A 73 10.57 -9.01 2.53
CA VAL A 73 11.98 -8.90 2.15
C VAL A 73 12.84 -9.94 2.88
N VAL A 74 13.98 -10.25 2.29
CA VAL A 74 15.03 -11.05 2.92
C VAL A 74 16.30 -10.20 3.02
N VAL A 75 16.95 -10.28 4.18
CA VAL A 75 18.20 -9.59 4.46
C VAL A 75 19.35 -10.37 3.84
N VAL A 76 20.23 -9.70 3.10
CA VAL A 76 21.39 -10.30 2.43
C VAL A 76 22.62 -9.40 2.51
N GLY A 77 23.81 -9.98 2.32
CA GLY A 77 25.04 -9.19 2.10
C GLY A 77 25.62 -8.48 3.32
N LEU A 78 25.15 -8.77 4.54
CA LEU A 78 25.76 -8.23 5.76
C LEU A 78 27.09 -8.96 6.07
N THR A 79 28.15 -8.18 6.28
CA THR A 79 29.51 -8.69 6.54
C THR A 79 29.91 -8.65 8.01
N SER A 80 29.22 -7.85 8.85
CA SER A 80 29.54 -7.76 10.28
C SER A 80 29.20 -9.07 11.00
N ALA A 81 29.96 -9.41 12.05
CA ALA A 81 29.75 -10.65 12.80
C ALA A 81 28.35 -10.78 13.44
N SER A 82 27.72 -9.65 13.79
CA SER A 82 26.33 -9.62 14.27
C SER A 82 25.32 -9.63 13.12
N GLY A 83 25.62 -8.95 12.02
CA GLY A 83 24.74 -8.84 10.86
C GLY A 83 24.68 -10.11 10.02
N SER A 84 25.77 -10.88 9.93
CA SER A 84 25.81 -12.13 9.15
C SER A 84 24.79 -13.16 9.64
N LYS A 85 24.46 -13.14 10.94
CA LYS A 85 23.40 -13.97 11.55
C LYS A 85 21.98 -13.62 11.07
N LEU A 86 21.81 -12.45 10.44
CA LEU A 86 20.54 -11.99 9.89
C LEU A 86 20.43 -12.27 8.39
N ASN A 87 21.52 -12.65 7.72
CA ASN A 87 21.45 -12.99 6.30
C ASN A 87 20.56 -14.23 6.10
N GLY A 88 19.64 -14.15 5.15
CA GLY A 88 18.63 -15.19 4.88
C GLY A 88 17.38 -15.10 5.74
N LYS A 89 17.34 -14.22 6.75
CA LYS A 89 16.13 -13.98 7.54
C LYS A 89 15.14 -13.10 6.80
N SER A 90 13.86 -13.39 7.01
CA SER A 90 12.75 -12.66 6.38
C SER A 90 12.13 -11.62 7.30
N GLY A 91 11.55 -10.57 6.70
CA GLY A 91 10.84 -9.53 7.42
C GLY A 91 9.95 -8.71 6.51
N GLU A 92 9.18 -7.81 7.12
CA GLU A 92 8.27 -6.91 6.44
C GLU A 92 8.79 -5.47 6.50
N VAL A 93 8.80 -4.77 5.37
CA VAL A 93 9.22 -3.37 5.32
C VAL A 93 8.15 -2.48 5.95
N LEU A 94 8.50 -1.69 6.96
CA LEU A 94 7.56 -0.76 7.60
C LEU A 94 7.62 0.63 7.00
N SER A 95 8.82 1.21 6.89
CA SER A 95 9.01 2.58 6.41
C SER A 95 10.45 2.86 5.98
N TRP A 96 10.62 3.89 5.16
CA TRP A 96 11.93 4.42 4.77
C TRP A 96 12.36 5.53 5.72
N HIS A 97 13.61 5.49 6.18
CA HIS A 97 14.19 6.51 7.05
C HIS A 97 15.50 7.06 6.47
N GLY A 98 15.36 7.88 5.43
CA GLY A 98 16.46 8.61 4.80
C GLY A 98 17.39 7.76 3.93
N ASP A 99 18.16 6.86 4.56
CA ASP A 99 19.16 5.96 3.94
C ASP A 99 18.90 4.48 4.30
N ARG A 100 17.96 4.20 5.20
CA ARG A 100 17.71 2.85 5.69
C ARG A 100 16.24 2.49 5.72
N TRP A 101 15.96 1.26 5.32
CA TRP A 101 14.66 0.61 5.48
C TRP A 101 14.51 0.09 6.90
N ILE A 102 13.41 0.43 7.55
CA ILE A 102 13.00 -0.16 8.81
C ILE A 102 12.21 -1.42 8.49
N VAL A 103 12.74 -2.57 8.87
CA VAL A 103 12.16 -3.89 8.62
C VAL A 103 11.80 -4.55 9.94
N ASP A 104 10.59 -5.11 10.01
CA ASP A 104 10.09 -5.91 11.11
C ASP A 104 10.47 -7.38 10.88
N MET A 105 11.33 -7.96 11.72
CA MET A 105 11.86 -9.31 11.51
C MET A 105 10.86 -10.37 11.97
N ASN A 106 10.54 -11.33 11.10
CA ASN A 106 9.56 -12.38 11.37
C ASN A 106 10.11 -13.53 12.24
N ASP A 107 11.43 -13.73 12.25
CA ASP A 107 12.07 -14.89 12.91
C ASP A 107 12.32 -14.72 14.42
N THR A 108 11.95 -13.59 15.00
CA THR A 108 12.20 -13.27 16.42
C THR A 108 10.89 -12.94 17.12
N GLU A 109 10.62 -13.61 18.25
CA GLU A 109 9.58 -13.23 19.19
C GLU A 109 10.24 -12.68 20.47
N PRO A 110 9.98 -11.42 20.88
CA PRO A 110 9.11 -10.43 20.23
C PRO A 110 9.68 -9.92 18.91
N LYS A 111 8.79 -9.44 18.03
CA LYS A 111 9.15 -8.85 16.73
C LYS A 111 10.18 -7.73 16.91
N GLU A 112 11.37 -7.93 16.34
CA GLU A 112 12.49 -7.00 16.46
C GLU A 112 12.56 -6.12 15.21
N ARG A 113 12.52 -4.80 15.39
CA ARG A 113 12.66 -3.84 14.29
C ARG A 113 14.13 -3.54 14.06
N LYS A 114 14.59 -3.66 12.82
CA LYS A 114 15.98 -3.36 12.42
C LYS A 114 16.02 -2.42 11.23
N SER A 115 17.09 -1.63 11.16
CA SER A 115 17.36 -0.74 10.03
C SER A 115 18.42 -1.33 9.12
N PHE A 116 18.11 -1.43 7.83
CA PHE A 116 19.01 -1.98 6.82
C PHE A 116 19.22 -0.99 5.69
N LYS A 117 20.44 -0.96 5.13
CA LYS A 117 20.71 -0.25 3.88
C LYS A 117 19.93 -0.92 2.73
N PRO A 118 19.53 -0.17 1.69
CA PRO A 118 18.80 -0.73 0.54
C PRO A 118 19.55 -1.88 -0.14
N GLU A 119 20.88 -1.81 -0.21
CA GLU A 119 21.74 -2.86 -0.78
C GLU A 119 21.73 -4.20 -0.03
N ASN A 120 21.16 -4.25 1.18
CA ASN A 120 21.17 -5.45 2.03
C ASN A 120 19.77 -6.05 2.21
N VAL A 121 18.82 -5.64 1.37
CA VAL A 121 17.43 -6.06 1.42
C VAL A 121 17.03 -6.47 0.00
N VAL A 122 16.40 -7.65 -0.14
CA VAL A 122 15.89 -8.13 -1.43
C VAL A 122 14.40 -8.46 -1.28
N ILE A 123 13.59 -7.99 -2.23
CA ILE A 123 12.15 -8.29 -2.28
C ILE A 123 11.97 -9.79 -2.43
N VAL A 124 11.08 -10.36 -1.61
CA VAL A 124 10.59 -11.72 -1.82
C VAL A 124 9.17 -11.60 -2.31
N PRO A 125 8.84 -12.18 -3.49
CA PRO A 125 7.46 -12.20 -3.93
C PRO A 125 6.65 -12.90 -2.84
N GLU A 126 5.65 -12.21 -2.32
CA GLU A 126 4.75 -12.79 -1.35
C GLU A 126 4.20 -14.05 -2.00
N ARG A 127 4.60 -15.22 -1.47
CA ARG A 127 3.92 -16.45 -1.84
C ARG A 127 2.51 -16.21 -1.36
N VAL A 128 1.61 -15.96 -2.29
CA VAL A 128 0.18 -15.92 -2.03
C VAL A 128 -0.20 -17.35 -1.67
N THR A 129 0.22 -17.77 -0.48
CA THR A 129 -0.42 -18.81 0.27
C THR A 129 -1.76 -18.19 0.60
N LYS A 130 -2.67 -18.26 -0.39
CA LYS A 130 -4.08 -18.33 -0.12
C LYS A 130 -4.24 -19.58 0.73
N LYS A 131 -3.86 -19.49 2.01
CA LYS A 131 -4.60 -20.14 3.08
C LYS A 131 -5.97 -19.52 2.89
N ARG A 132 -6.76 -20.13 1.98
CA ARG A 132 -8.21 -20.08 2.04
C ARG A 132 -8.46 -20.40 3.49
N LYS A 133 -8.70 -19.35 4.29
CA LYS A 133 -9.23 -19.47 5.63
C LYS A 133 -10.35 -20.47 5.43
N ALA A 134 -10.15 -21.68 5.98
CA ALA A 134 -10.99 -22.83 5.71
C ALA A 134 -12.41 -22.30 5.69
N GLU A 135 -13.00 -22.37 4.50
CA GLU A 135 -14.29 -21.79 4.16
C GLU A 135 -15.19 -22.09 5.35
N GLU A 136 -15.48 -21.04 6.13
CA GLU A 136 -16.56 -21.08 7.09
C GLU A 136 -17.73 -21.62 6.27
N PRO A 137 -18.31 -22.77 6.67
CA PRO A 137 -19.17 -23.58 5.81
C PRO A 137 -20.13 -22.62 5.12
N PRO A 138 -20.22 -22.68 3.77
CA PRO A 138 -20.86 -21.66 2.94
C PRO A 138 -22.09 -21.18 3.67
N PRO A 139 -22.16 -19.90 4.08
CA PRO A 139 -23.24 -19.40 4.92
C PRO A 139 -24.50 -19.84 4.23
N GLU A 140 -25.21 -20.79 4.86
CA GLU A 140 -26.31 -21.55 4.24
C GLU A 140 -27.04 -20.57 3.36
N GLU A 141 -26.95 -20.77 2.04
CA GLU A 141 -27.52 -19.84 1.08
C GLU A 141 -28.92 -19.58 1.58
N LYS A 142 -29.15 -18.39 2.15
CA LYS A 142 -30.48 -17.96 2.53
C LYS A 142 -31.14 -17.92 1.19
N LYS A 143 -31.85 -19.00 0.85
CA LYS A 143 -32.56 -19.14 -0.42
C LYS A 143 -33.40 -17.90 -0.50
N MET A 144 -32.94 -16.93 -1.29
CA MET A 144 -33.67 -15.72 -1.57
C MET A 144 -34.97 -16.26 -2.13
N LYS A 145 -36.06 -16.10 -1.39
CA LYS A 145 -37.34 -16.60 -1.83
C LYS A 145 -37.60 -15.88 -3.14
N THR A 146 -37.97 -16.60 -4.18
CA THR A 146 -38.33 -16.02 -5.48
C THR A 146 -39.45 -14.99 -5.38
N SER A 147 -40.17 -14.93 -4.25
CA SER A 147 -41.07 -13.83 -3.92
C SER A 147 -40.38 -12.47 -3.80
N ASP A 148 -39.13 -12.41 -3.30
CA ASP A 148 -38.41 -11.16 -3.07
C ASP A 148 -37.85 -10.54 -4.36
N LEU A 149 -37.83 -11.31 -5.46
CA LEU A 149 -37.41 -10.84 -6.79
C LEU A 149 -38.59 -10.29 -7.63
N ARG A 150 -39.85 -10.56 -7.26
CA ARG A 150 -41.01 -10.06 -8.03
C ARG A 150 -41.10 -8.54 -8.03
N ASP A 151 -40.55 -7.89 -7.02
CA ASP A 151 -40.58 -6.44 -6.87
C ASP A 151 -39.52 -5.72 -7.72
N ILE A 152 -38.53 -6.44 -8.28
CA ILE A 152 -37.46 -5.85 -9.10
C ILE A 152 -37.98 -5.43 -10.49
N GLU A 153 -38.99 -6.12 -11.02
CA GLU A 153 -39.62 -5.78 -12.30
C GLU A 153 -40.81 -4.82 -12.15
N SER A 154 -41.11 -4.37 -10.93
CA SER A 154 -42.20 -3.43 -10.69
C SER A 154 -41.88 -2.06 -11.28
N SER A 155 -42.80 -1.51 -12.06
CA SER A 155 -42.75 -0.13 -12.55
C SER A 155 -43.26 0.90 -11.53
N ASP A 156 -43.72 0.46 -10.36
CA ASP A 156 -44.18 1.34 -9.28
C ASP A 156 -42.99 1.94 -8.53
N GLU A 157 -42.83 3.27 -8.60
CA GLU A 157 -41.74 4.02 -7.99
C GLU A 157 -41.60 3.76 -6.47
N THR A 158 -42.70 3.54 -5.76
CA THR A 158 -42.69 3.31 -4.30
C THR A 158 -42.17 1.93 -3.94
N VAL A 159 -42.35 0.95 -4.84
CA VAL A 159 -41.82 -0.42 -4.69
C VAL A 159 -40.33 -0.41 -4.99
N VAL A 160 -39.92 0.25 -6.08
CA VAL A 160 -38.51 0.42 -6.45
C VAL A 160 -37.73 1.13 -5.33
N ALA A 161 -38.25 2.23 -4.79
CA ALA A 161 -37.60 2.99 -3.71
C ALA A 161 -37.40 2.16 -2.44
N ARG A 162 -38.40 1.34 -2.06
CA ARG A 162 -38.30 0.43 -0.90
C ARG A 162 -37.29 -0.68 -1.13
N CYS A 163 -37.23 -1.25 -2.33
CA CYS A 163 -36.28 -2.29 -2.68
C CYS A 163 -34.84 -1.74 -2.67
N LEU A 164 -34.63 -0.53 -3.21
CA LEU A 164 -33.35 0.17 -3.17
C LEU A 164 -32.89 0.41 -1.72
N LEU A 165 -33.75 0.92 -0.86
CA LEU A 165 -33.45 1.15 0.57
C LEU A 165 -33.00 -0.13 1.30
N ARG A 166 -33.58 -1.28 0.97
CA ARG A 166 -33.19 -2.58 1.54
C ARG A 166 -31.78 -2.98 1.09
N LEU A 167 -31.48 -2.85 -0.21
CA LEU A 167 -30.16 -3.12 -0.77
C LEU A 167 -29.10 -2.16 -0.22
N LEU A 168 -29.44 -0.88 0.00
CA LEU A 168 -28.53 0.11 0.58
C LEU A 168 -28.11 -0.28 2.02
N ARG A 169 -29.02 -0.86 2.81
CA ARG A 169 -28.73 -1.34 4.17
C ARG A 169 -27.93 -2.63 4.20
N GLU A 170 -28.14 -3.51 3.23
CA GLU A 170 -27.50 -4.82 3.20
C GLU A 170 -26.09 -4.76 2.59
N PHE A 171 -25.85 -3.81 1.68
CA PHE A 171 -24.58 -3.68 0.95
C PHE A 171 -24.05 -2.24 0.95
N GLU A 172 -23.80 -1.66 2.14
CA GLU A 172 -23.42 -0.23 2.32
C GLU A 172 -22.28 0.25 1.40
N ILE A 173 -21.26 -0.57 1.15
CA ILE A 173 -20.11 -0.19 0.31
C ILE A 173 -20.49 -0.12 -1.17
N VAL A 174 -21.28 -1.08 -1.66
CA VAL A 174 -21.74 -1.12 -3.06
C VAL A 174 -22.74 0.00 -3.31
N ALA A 175 -23.63 0.20 -2.35
CA ALA A 175 -24.57 1.31 -2.25
C ALA A 175 -23.89 2.69 -2.37
N GLN A 176 -22.87 2.96 -1.56
CA GLN A 176 -22.09 4.20 -1.65
C GLN A 176 -21.48 4.40 -3.04
N LYS A 177 -20.91 3.34 -3.64
CA LYS A 177 -20.33 3.42 -4.99
C LYS A 177 -21.40 3.71 -6.05
N CYS A 178 -22.55 3.04 -6.00
CA CYS A 178 -23.65 3.29 -6.93
C CYS A 178 -24.20 4.71 -6.79
N ILE A 179 -24.36 5.23 -5.56
CA ILE A 179 -24.76 6.63 -5.32
C ILE A 179 -23.74 7.60 -5.90
N CYS A 180 -22.45 7.38 -5.67
CA CYS A 180 -21.39 8.22 -6.26
C CYS A 180 -21.40 8.18 -7.80
N VAL A 181 -21.63 7.02 -8.41
CA VAL A 181 -21.72 6.85 -9.87
C VAL A 181 -22.99 7.51 -10.43
N LEU A 182 -24.13 7.37 -9.76
CA LEU A 182 -25.36 8.04 -10.17
C LEU A 182 -25.23 9.56 -10.03
N ALA A 183 -24.68 10.06 -8.91
CA ALA A 183 -24.46 11.49 -8.66
C ALA A 183 -23.49 12.12 -9.66
N THR A 184 -22.48 11.38 -10.12
CA THR A 184 -21.54 11.86 -11.16
C THR A 184 -22.18 11.85 -12.55
N LYS A 185 -23.04 10.87 -12.85
CA LYS A 185 -23.72 10.75 -14.15
C LYS A 185 -24.92 11.70 -14.32
N THR A 186 -25.50 12.21 -13.23
CA THR A 186 -26.58 13.23 -13.24
C THR A 186 -26.13 14.64 -12.86
N SER A 187 -24.83 14.90 -12.73
CA SER A 187 -24.32 16.25 -12.43
C SER A 187 -24.54 17.19 -13.63
N MET A 188 -25.42 18.19 -13.55
CA MET A 188 -25.22 19.35 -12.68
C MET A 188 -26.39 19.77 -11.77
N THR A 189 -27.60 19.25 -11.93
CA THR A 189 -28.77 19.82 -11.23
C THR A 189 -28.91 19.33 -9.78
N VAL A 190 -28.74 18.02 -9.53
CA VAL A 190 -28.95 17.44 -8.19
C VAL A 190 -27.86 17.84 -7.19
N MET A 191 -26.61 17.97 -7.65
CA MET A 191 -25.50 18.44 -6.80
C MET A 191 -25.69 19.90 -6.38
N ASN A 192 -26.26 20.77 -7.23
CA ASN A 192 -26.55 22.16 -6.88
C ASN A 192 -27.69 22.28 -5.86
N GLU A 193 -28.75 21.47 -5.98
CA GLU A 193 -29.86 21.50 -5.01
C GLU A 193 -29.47 20.88 -3.66
N LEU A 194 -28.68 19.80 -3.66
CA LEU A 194 -28.19 19.20 -2.42
C LEU A 194 -27.19 20.13 -1.70
N ALA A 195 -26.33 20.82 -2.46
CA ALA A 195 -25.43 21.83 -1.90
C ALA A 195 -26.22 23.00 -1.29
N ALA A 196 -27.26 23.50 -1.99
CA ALA A 196 -28.14 24.56 -1.48
C ALA A 196 -28.84 24.15 -0.17
N HIS A 197 -29.36 22.92 -0.09
CA HIS A 197 -30.00 22.40 1.12
C HIS A 197 -29.03 22.20 2.29
N LEU A 198 -27.77 21.85 2.04
CA LEU A 198 -26.76 21.72 3.08
C LEU A 198 -26.32 23.09 3.62
N THR A 199 -26.20 24.10 2.76
CA THR A 199 -25.90 25.48 3.19
C THR A 199 -27.04 26.13 3.98
N ASP A 200 -28.30 25.89 3.61
CA ASP A 200 -29.47 26.40 4.37
C ASP A 200 -29.56 25.77 5.76
N LYS A 201 -29.18 24.50 5.89
CA LYS A 201 -29.15 23.81 7.19
C LYS A 201 -28.06 24.36 8.12
N GLN A 202 -26.93 24.79 7.56
CA GLN A 202 -25.88 25.49 8.30
C GLN A 202 -26.32 26.87 8.75
N ALA A 203 -27.02 27.64 7.90
CA ALA A 203 -27.59 28.93 8.27
C ALA A 203 -28.65 28.81 9.39
N TRP A 204 -29.45 27.74 9.37
CA TRP A 204 -30.43 27.45 10.43
C TRP A 204 -29.79 27.04 11.76
N MET A 205 -28.69 26.26 11.73
CA MET A 205 -27.94 25.93 12.95
C MET A 205 -27.25 27.16 13.56
N SER A 206 -26.78 28.10 12.75
CA SER A 206 -26.17 29.35 13.24
C SER A 206 -27.18 30.33 13.84
N THR A 207 -28.47 30.24 13.50
CA THR A 207 -29.54 31.07 14.09
C THR A 207 -30.14 30.50 15.37
N LEU A 208 -30.01 29.19 15.62
CA LEU A 208 -30.53 28.51 16.82
C LEU A 208 -29.53 28.45 17.99
N CYS A 209 -28.27 28.85 17.80
CA CYS A 209 -27.31 28.98 18.88
C CYS A 209 -26.82 30.44 18.99
N PRO A 210 -27.52 31.33 19.72
CA PRO A 210 -26.91 32.58 20.12
C PRO A 210 -25.68 32.23 20.96
N ALA A 211 -24.51 32.66 20.48
CA ALA A 211 -23.24 32.49 21.15
C ALA A 211 -23.33 33.13 22.54
N ASP A 212 -23.54 32.32 23.57
CA ASP A 212 -23.40 32.75 24.95
C ASP A 212 -21.96 33.19 25.16
N ALA A 213 -21.84 34.49 25.39
CA ALA A 213 -20.59 35.18 25.65
C ALA A 213 -19.95 34.63 26.94
N ASN A 214 -18.74 34.10 26.84
CA ASN A 214 -17.88 33.93 28.01
C ASN A 214 -16.46 34.44 27.69
N PRO A 215 -16.10 35.66 28.15
CA PRO A 215 -14.77 36.22 27.97
C PRO A 215 -13.92 35.87 29.18
N ARG A 216 -13.18 34.76 29.12
CA ARG A 216 -12.02 34.53 30.01
C ARG A 216 -10.86 33.98 29.21
N GLY A 217 -10.11 34.91 28.62
CA GLY A 217 -8.84 34.61 27.95
C GLY A 217 -7.77 34.15 28.94
N PRO A 218 -6.90 33.20 28.56
CA PRO A 218 -5.76 32.79 29.37
C PRO A 218 -4.63 33.84 29.26
N ARG A 219 -4.14 34.25 30.44
CA ARG A 219 -2.92 35.04 30.63
C ARG A 219 -1.73 34.34 29.97
N LEU A 220 -1.10 35.02 29.01
CA LEU A 220 0.25 34.70 28.53
C LEU A 220 1.25 34.96 29.67
N PHE A 221 1.83 33.89 30.23
CA PHE A 221 3.06 33.98 31.00
C PHE A 221 4.24 33.88 30.01
N LEU A 222 4.89 35.02 29.80
CA LEU A 222 6.24 35.09 29.25
C LEU A 222 7.21 34.72 30.37
N GLU A 223 7.88 33.57 30.26
CA GLU A 223 9.02 33.26 31.11
C GLU A 223 10.26 33.08 30.24
N THR A 224 11.10 34.10 30.31
CA THR A 224 12.49 34.20 29.83
C THR A 224 13.42 33.35 30.68
N ALA A 225 14.26 32.52 30.06
CA ALA A 225 15.52 32.02 30.64
C ALA A 225 16.59 32.08 29.54
N ALA A 226 17.52 33.03 29.54
CA ALA A 226 18.69 33.18 30.43
C ALA A 226 19.77 32.12 30.20
N GLU A 227 20.54 32.32 29.12
CA GLU A 227 21.99 32.53 29.13
C GLU A 227 22.77 31.98 30.35
N ARG A 228 23.54 30.91 30.18
CA ARG A 228 24.78 30.67 30.94
C ARG A 228 25.88 30.06 30.08
N LYS A 229 27.05 30.68 30.24
CA LYS A 229 28.39 30.33 29.77
C LYS A 229 28.83 28.94 30.19
#